data_AF-A0A7L4HRU5-F1
#
_entry.id   AF-A0A7L4HRU5-F1
#
_cell.length_a   1.000
_cell.length_b   1.000
_cell.length_c   1.000
_cell.angle_alpha   90.00
_cell.angle_beta   90.00
_cell.angle_gamma   90.00
#
_symmetry.space_group_name_H-M   'P 1'
#
loop_
_entity.id
_entity.type
_entity.pdbx_description
1 polymer ?
#
loop_
_entity_poly.entity_id
_entity_poly.type
_entity_poly.pdbx_seq_one_letter_code
_entity_poly.pdbx_strand_id
1 'polypeptide(L)'
;GLAAGLRAELEAALASEGAVVPFSLLRRLHAGLREAGSPLYLHELLEGSEIDLPEVPVPPRNPELVARLERIKAKLANEEYRRMTRNVTGQVRGLLHRLLSGFDPQQHGLRSVKAVVITIFNFIVTVVAAFACTYLGSQYVFAETAARVLSAVIVASVVGLAELYVMVRTLEGDLGKL
;
A
#
# COMPACT_ATOMS: atom_id res chain seq x y z
N GLY A 1 -30.33 66.59 -8.45
CA GLY A 1 -29.02 66.56 -7.78
C GLY A 1 -29.02 65.44 -6.76
N LEU A 2 -27.89 64.77 -6.55
CA LEU A 2 -27.79 63.66 -5.59
C LEU A 2 -28.28 64.10 -4.20
N ALA A 3 -29.08 63.28 -3.51
CA ALA A 3 -29.59 63.61 -2.18
C ALA A 3 -28.43 63.90 -1.21
N ALA A 4 -28.45 65.05 -0.53
CA ALA A 4 -27.35 65.50 0.33
C ALA A 4 -26.98 64.49 1.42
N GLY A 5 -27.97 63.75 1.95
CA GLY A 5 -27.74 62.68 2.92
C GLY A 5 -26.91 61.51 2.37
N LEU A 6 -27.04 61.19 1.08
CA LEU A 6 -26.31 60.09 0.45
C LEU A 6 -24.82 60.44 0.24
N ARG A 7 -24.52 61.72 0.01
CA ARG A 7 -23.14 62.22 -0.06
C ARG A 7 -22.46 62.19 1.30
N ALA A 8 -23.16 62.62 2.35
CA ALA A 8 -22.63 62.57 3.71
C ALA A 8 -22.36 61.13 4.18
N GLU A 9 -23.26 60.18 3.87
CA GLU A 9 -23.04 58.75 4.15
C GLU A 9 -21.81 58.18 3.40
N LEU A 10 -21.57 58.61 2.16
CA LEU A 10 -20.42 58.18 1.36
C LEU A 10 -19.11 58.80 1.88
N GLU A 11 -19.09 60.09 2.18
CA GLU A 11 -17.93 60.79 2.76
C GLU A 11 -17.55 60.19 4.11
N ALA A 12 -18.54 59.85 4.94
CA ALA A 12 -18.30 59.15 6.20
C ALA A 12 -17.72 57.73 5.97
N ALA A 13 -18.20 57.01 4.95
CA ALA A 13 -17.71 55.68 4.61
C ALA A 13 -16.31 55.70 3.97
N LEU A 14 -15.91 56.80 3.32
CA LEU A 14 -14.60 56.97 2.66
C LEU A 14 -13.58 57.77 3.51
N ALA A 15 -13.87 57.99 4.80
CA ALA A 15 -13.04 58.83 5.68
C ALA A 15 -11.61 58.29 5.93
N SER A 16 -11.31 57.06 5.51
CA SER A 16 -10.00 56.42 5.68
C SER A 16 -9.57 55.68 4.42
N GLU A 17 -8.26 55.67 4.13
CA GLU A 17 -7.69 54.85 3.06
C GLU A 17 -7.90 53.36 3.38
N GLY A 18 -8.51 52.62 2.45
CA GLY A 18 -8.87 51.20 2.65
C GLY A 18 -10.22 50.96 3.34
N ALA A 19 -11.10 51.96 3.39
CA ALA A 19 -12.42 51.79 4.00
C ALA A 19 -13.32 50.81 3.23
N VAL A 20 -14.00 49.93 3.97
CA VAL A 20 -14.93 48.94 3.42
C VAL A 20 -16.30 49.58 3.22
N VAL A 21 -16.75 49.65 1.97
CA VAL A 21 -18.06 50.21 1.63
C VAL A 21 -19.09 49.09 1.46
N PRO A 22 -20.20 49.09 2.21
CA PRO A 22 -21.27 48.13 2.00
C PRO A 22 -21.85 48.21 0.59
N PHE A 23 -22.03 47.06 -0.07
CA PHE A 23 -22.60 46.99 -1.42
C PHE A 23 -23.99 47.63 -1.54
N SER A 24 -24.78 47.61 -0.46
CA SER A 24 -26.09 48.26 -0.38
C SER A 24 -26.01 49.78 -0.55
N LEU A 25 -24.95 50.41 -0.05
CA LEU A 25 -24.71 51.86 -0.16
C LEU A 25 -24.30 52.23 -1.60
N LEU A 26 -23.41 51.45 -2.21
CA LEU A 26 -23.04 51.59 -3.64
C LEU A 26 -24.25 51.44 -4.57
N ARG A 27 -25.14 50.49 -4.27
CA ARG A 27 -26.38 50.29 -5.03
C ARG A 27 -27.34 51.49 -4.93
N ARG A 28 -27.48 52.09 -3.73
CA ARG A 28 -28.27 53.31 -3.52
C ARG A 28 -27.67 54.51 -4.25
N LEU A 29 -26.34 54.65 -4.23
CA LEU A 29 -25.61 55.67 -4.97
C LEU A 29 -25.86 55.57 -6.48
N HIS A 30 -25.71 54.38 -7.05
CA HIS A 30 -25.96 54.13 -8.46
C HIS A 30 -27.42 54.44 -8.84
N ALA A 31 -28.41 54.05 -8.02
CA ALA A 31 -29.82 54.39 -8.27
C ALA A 31 -30.06 55.90 -8.31
N GLY A 32 -29.51 56.66 -7.34
CA GLY A 32 -29.62 58.12 -7.32
C GLY A 32 -28.88 58.81 -8.48
N LEU A 33 -27.78 58.24 -8.95
CA LEU A 33 -27.05 58.73 -10.14
C LEU A 33 -27.85 58.48 -11.43
N ARG A 34 -28.54 57.34 -11.56
CA ARG A 34 -29.41 57.06 -12.71
C ARG A 34 -30.61 57.99 -12.76
N GLU A 35 -31.25 58.25 -11.62
CA GLU A 35 -32.36 59.22 -11.52
C GLU A 35 -31.92 60.64 -11.88
N ALA A 36 -30.65 60.98 -11.62
CA ALA A 36 -30.05 62.25 -12.02
C ALA A 36 -29.59 62.30 -13.49
N GLY A 37 -29.82 61.23 -14.27
CA GLY A 37 -29.48 61.17 -15.70
C GLY A 37 -28.03 60.78 -16.01
N SER A 38 -27.28 60.22 -15.06
CA SER A 38 -25.91 59.77 -15.29
C SER A 38 -25.86 58.49 -16.15
N PRO A 39 -24.93 58.41 -17.13
CA PRO A 39 -24.75 57.21 -17.96
C PRO A 39 -23.91 56.12 -17.29
N LEU A 40 -23.36 56.37 -16.09
CA LEU A 40 -22.43 55.46 -15.42
C LEU A 40 -23.09 54.12 -15.05
N TYR A 41 -22.39 53.03 -15.32
CA TYR A 41 -22.82 51.69 -14.95
C TYR A 41 -22.24 51.27 -13.60
N LEU A 42 -22.94 50.36 -12.90
CA LEU A 42 -22.48 49.86 -11.60
C LEU A 42 -21.09 49.20 -11.65
N HIS A 43 -20.74 48.53 -12.75
CA HIS A 43 -19.43 47.88 -12.87
C HIS A 43 -18.29 48.89 -12.99
N GLU A 44 -18.53 50.07 -13.58
CA GLU A 44 -17.55 51.16 -13.64
C GLU A 44 -17.32 51.77 -12.25
N LEU A 45 -18.36 51.79 -11.40
CA LEU A 45 -18.23 52.21 -9.99
C LEU A 45 -17.46 51.21 -9.12
N LEU A 46 -17.42 49.95 -9.53
CA LEU A 46 -16.70 48.87 -8.84
C LEU A 46 -15.32 48.64 -9.43
N GLU A 47 -14.97 49.32 -10.51
CA GLU A 47 -13.67 49.19 -11.16
C GLU A 47 -12.56 49.69 -10.20
N GLY A 48 -11.60 48.82 -9.90
CA GLY A 48 -10.55 49.09 -8.90
C GLY A 48 -10.93 48.82 -7.45
N SER A 49 -12.14 48.29 -7.17
CA SER A 49 -12.53 47.85 -5.83
C SER A 49 -12.09 46.41 -5.56
N GLU A 50 -11.62 46.13 -4.34
CA GLU A 50 -11.32 44.78 -3.88
C GLU A 50 -12.44 44.28 -2.96
N ILE A 51 -12.75 42.99 -3.03
CA ILE A 51 -13.76 42.37 -2.17
C ILE A 51 -13.08 42.00 -0.85
N ASP A 52 -13.53 42.59 0.25
CA ASP A 52 -13.13 42.18 1.59
C ASP A 52 -13.82 40.84 1.94
N LEU A 53 -13.05 39.75 1.91
CA LEU A 53 -13.49 38.44 2.39
C LEU A 53 -13.00 38.28 3.83
N PRO A 54 -13.87 38.37 4.85
CA PRO A 54 -13.45 38.17 6.22
C PRO A 54 -12.89 36.77 6.40
N GLU A 55 -11.67 36.67 6.92
CA GLU A 55 -11.01 35.39 7.16
C GLU A 55 -11.79 34.60 8.21
N VAL A 56 -12.27 33.41 7.84
CA VAL A 56 -13.03 32.55 8.74
C VAL A 56 -12.08 32.07 9.84
N PRO A 57 -12.35 32.36 11.13
CA PRO A 57 -11.46 31.94 12.20
C PRO A 57 -11.45 30.42 12.28
N VAL A 58 -10.28 29.82 12.04
CA VAL A 58 -10.10 28.38 12.13
C VAL A 58 -10.16 27.98 13.62
N PRO A 59 -11.05 27.06 14.02
CA PRO A 59 -11.16 26.65 15.42
C PRO A 59 -9.85 25.99 15.90
N PRO A 60 -9.45 26.23 17.17
CA PRO A 60 -8.23 25.64 17.72
C PRO A 60 -8.33 24.11 17.76
N ARG A 61 -7.27 23.43 17.33
CA ARG A 61 -7.23 21.96 17.28
C ARG A 61 -7.14 21.37 18.69
N ASN A 62 -8.02 20.42 18.99
CA ASN A 62 -7.97 19.67 20.25
C ASN A 62 -6.71 18.77 20.30
N PRO A 63 -5.88 18.85 21.36
CA PRO A 63 -4.62 18.09 21.47
C PRO A 63 -4.82 16.57 21.41
N GLU A 64 -5.94 16.06 21.93
CA GLU A 64 -6.24 14.62 21.89
C GLU A 64 -6.47 14.12 20.45
N LEU A 65 -7.13 14.94 19.62
CA LEU A 65 -7.41 14.60 18.22
C LEU A 65 -6.13 14.63 17.37
N VAL A 66 -5.21 15.53 17.68
CA VAL A 66 -3.89 15.60 17.02
C VAL A 66 -3.08 14.35 17.35
N ALA A 67 -3.01 13.96 18.63
CA ALA A 67 -2.30 12.75 19.05
C ALA A 67 -2.90 11.48 18.42
N ARG A 68 -4.24 11.40 18.29
CA ARG A 68 -4.90 10.28 17.59
C ARG A 68 -4.55 10.27 16.09
N LEU A 69 -4.56 11.43 15.44
CA LEU A 69 -4.18 11.55 14.03
C LEU A 69 -2.74 11.11 13.78
N GLU A 70 -1.80 11.50 14.64
CA GLU A 70 -0.41 11.08 14.54
C GLU A 70 -0.26 9.56 14.67
N ARG A 71 -0.96 8.93 15.63
CA ARG A 71 -1.00 7.46 15.76
C ARG A 71 -1.56 6.79 14.52
N ILE A 72 -2.65 7.31 13.94
CA ILE A 72 -3.26 6.74 12.74
C ILE A 72 -2.31 6.88 11.54
N LYS A 73 -1.68 8.05 11.36
CA LYS A 73 -0.68 8.28 10.31
C LYS A 73 0.51 7.34 10.45
N ALA A 74 1.03 7.17 11.66
CA ALA A 74 2.14 6.24 11.92
C ALA A 74 1.74 4.79 11.61
N LYS A 75 0.52 4.38 11.97
CA LYS A 75 0.00 3.04 11.67
C LYS A 75 -0.11 2.80 10.16
N LEU A 76 -0.71 3.73 9.43
CA LEU A 76 -0.85 3.67 7.97
C LEU A 76 0.52 3.61 7.28
N ALA A 77 1.46 4.46 7.70
CA ALA A 77 2.82 4.46 7.15
C ALA A 77 3.53 3.12 7.38
N ASN A 78 3.38 2.53 8.57
CA ASN A 78 3.94 1.20 8.86
C ASN A 78 3.29 0.09 8.03
N GLU A 79 1.98 0.16 7.82
CA GLU A 79 1.25 -0.80 7.01
C GLU A 79 1.66 -0.73 5.53
N GLU A 80 1.78 0.50 5.00
CA GLU A 80 2.29 0.77 3.66
C GLU A 80 3.73 0.27 3.51
N TYR A 81 4.60 0.58 4.47
CA TYR A 81 5.98 0.10 4.49
C TYR A 81 6.03 -1.43 4.46
N ARG A 82 5.26 -2.11 5.32
CA ARG A 82 5.16 -3.58 5.32
C ARG A 82 4.62 -4.14 4.03
N ARG A 83 3.71 -3.43 3.35
CA ARG A 83 3.19 -3.84 2.04
C ARG A 83 4.26 -3.74 0.96
N MET A 84 5.04 -2.65 0.95
CA MET A 84 6.17 -2.46 0.03
C MET A 84 7.27 -3.50 0.26
N THR A 85 7.64 -3.76 1.51
CA THR A 85 8.72 -4.71 1.85
C THR A 85 8.26 -6.16 1.93
N ARG A 86 6.96 -6.45 1.73
CA ARG A 86 6.38 -7.80 1.88
C ARG A 86 7.10 -8.85 1.03
N ASN A 87 7.54 -8.48 -0.16
CA ASN A 87 8.20 -9.43 -1.08
C ASN A 87 9.64 -9.73 -0.62
N VAL A 88 10.34 -8.72 -0.10
CA VAL A 88 11.72 -8.84 0.40
C VAL A 88 11.75 -9.57 1.75
N THR A 89 10.90 -9.17 2.69
CA THR A 89 10.80 -9.80 4.02
C THR A 89 10.13 -11.18 3.96
N GLY A 90 9.20 -11.39 3.02
CA GLY A 90 8.54 -12.68 2.80
C GLY A 90 9.50 -13.75 2.29
N GLN A 91 10.49 -13.39 1.47
CA GLN A 91 11.57 -14.30 1.08
C GLN A 91 12.46 -14.67 2.27
N VAL A 92 12.94 -13.69 3.06
CA VAL A 92 13.82 -13.95 4.21
C VAL A 92 13.12 -14.72 5.33
N ARG A 93 11.86 -14.37 5.64
CA ARG A 93 11.08 -15.06 6.68
C ARG A 93 10.54 -16.40 6.19
N GLY A 94 10.21 -16.52 4.90
CA GLY A 94 9.90 -17.78 4.25
C GLY A 94 11.07 -18.74 4.25
N LEU A 95 12.30 -18.26 4.04
CA LEU A 95 13.56 -19.00 4.10
C LEU A 95 13.85 -19.55 5.50
N LEU A 96 13.81 -18.67 6.51
CA LEU A 96 14.06 -19.04 7.92
C LEU A 96 12.98 -20.01 8.43
N HIS A 97 11.72 -19.77 8.03
CA HIS A 97 10.62 -20.68 8.36
C HIS A 97 10.78 -22.02 7.63
N ARG A 98 11.11 -22.09 6.33
CA ARG A 98 11.25 -23.38 5.61
C ARG A 98 12.32 -24.31 6.20
N LEU A 99 13.41 -23.74 6.71
CA LEU A 99 14.50 -24.50 7.35
C LEU A 99 14.17 -24.90 8.79
N LEU A 100 13.51 -24.03 9.57
CA LEU A 100 13.18 -24.30 10.97
C LEU A 100 11.85 -25.04 11.16
N SER A 101 10.91 -24.91 10.21
CA SER A 101 9.55 -25.50 10.25
C SER A 101 9.40 -26.72 9.34
N GLY A 102 10.47 -27.48 9.13
CA GLY A 102 10.34 -28.88 8.72
C GLY A 102 9.40 -29.72 9.62
N PHE A 103 8.92 -29.15 10.73
CA PHE A 103 8.03 -29.77 11.72
C PHE A 103 6.88 -28.89 12.24
N ASP A 104 6.49 -27.77 11.60
CA ASP A 104 5.38 -26.96 12.13
C ASP A 104 4.27 -26.69 11.09
N PRO A 105 3.10 -27.37 11.18
CA PRO A 105 2.00 -27.25 10.21
C PRO A 105 1.23 -25.92 10.21
N GLN A 106 1.56 -24.96 11.09
CA GLN A 106 0.52 -24.04 11.56
C GLN A 106 0.44 -22.65 10.92
N GLN A 107 1.39 -22.16 10.10
CA GLN A 107 1.37 -20.72 9.74
C GLN A 107 1.54 -20.38 8.24
N HIS A 108 0.40 -20.42 7.57
CA HIS A 108 -0.07 -19.49 6.53
C HIS A 108 0.47 -19.58 5.09
N GLY A 109 -0.41 -20.08 4.21
CA GLY A 109 -0.45 -19.75 2.78
C GLY A 109 -0.76 -20.98 1.91
N LEU A 110 -2.02 -21.12 1.47
CA LEU A 110 -2.48 -22.23 0.60
C LEU A 110 -1.64 -22.43 -0.68
N ARG A 111 -0.88 -21.40 -1.10
CA ARG A 111 0.05 -21.47 -2.23
C ARG A 111 1.40 -22.12 -1.87
N SER A 112 1.89 -21.96 -0.64
CA SER A 112 3.15 -22.55 -0.18
C SER A 112 2.99 -24.06 0.09
N VAL A 113 1.84 -24.46 0.65
CA VAL A 113 1.52 -25.87 0.92
C VAL A 113 1.54 -26.70 -0.36
N LYS A 114 0.95 -26.19 -1.45
CA LYS A 114 0.92 -26.89 -2.74
C LYS A 114 2.32 -27.22 -3.25
N ALA A 115 3.27 -26.27 -3.17
CA ALA A 115 4.64 -26.50 -3.64
C ALA A 115 5.40 -27.52 -2.77
N VAL A 116 5.25 -27.45 -1.45
CA VAL A 116 5.89 -28.40 -0.52
C VAL A 116 5.33 -29.82 -0.72
N VAL A 117 4.00 -29.95 -0.84
CA VAL A 117 3.34 -31.25 -1.09
C VAL A 117 3.80 -31.86 -2.40
N ILE A 118 3.88 -31.08 -3.49
CA ILE A 118 4.37 -31.56 -4.79
C ILE A 118 5.82 -32.05 -4.69
N THR A 119 6.67 -31.35 -3.93
CA THR A 119 8.09 -31.72 -3.78
C THR A 119 8.25 -33.03 -3.00
N ILE A 120 7.53 -33.18 -1.88
CA ILE A 120 7.53 -34.42 -1.07
C ILE A 120 6.99 -35.58 -1.89
N PHE A 121 5.92 -35.36 -2.65
CA PHE A 121 5.34 -36.39 -3.51
C PHE A 121 6.34 -36.85 -4.58
N ASN A 122 7.03 -35.91 -5.24
CA ASN A 122 8.05 -36.25 -6.24
C ASN A 122 9.18 -37.09 -5.64
N PHE A 123 9.70 -36.70 -4.46
CA PHE A 123 10.71 -37.45 -3.75
C PHE A 123 10.27 -38.89 -3.44
N ILE A 124 9.07 -39.07 -2.90
CA ILE A 124 8.53 -40.41 -2.60
C ILE A 124 8.40 -41.24 -3.88
N VAL A 125 7.87 -40.64 -4.94
CA VAL A 125 7.72 -41.32 -6.24
C VAL A 125 9.08 -41.75 -6.78
N THR A 126 10.10 -40.90 -6.74
CA THR A 126 11.45 -41.25 -7.21
C THR A 126 12.07 -42.39 -6.39
N VAL A 127 11.99 -42.33 -5.05
CA VAL A 127 12.56 -43.37 -4.18
C VAL A 127 11.84 -44.70 -4.37
N VAL A 128 10.50 -44.70 -4.45
CA VAL A 128 9.70 -45.92 -4.69
C VAL A 128 9.98 -46.48 -6.08
N ALA A 129 10.07 -45.63 -7.10
CA ALA A 129 10.41 -46.06 -8.45
C ALA A 129 11.81 -46.67 -8.51
N ALA A 130 12.81 -46.05 -7.89
CA ALA A 130 14.18 -46.58 -7.83
C ALA A 130 14.23 -47.95 -7.11
N PHE A 131 13.51 -48.09 -6.01
CA PHE A 131 13.40 -49.36 -5.29
C PHE A 131 12.74 -50.44 -6.16
N ALA A 132 11.56 -50.16 -6.73
CA ALA A 132 10.83 -51.12 -7.55
C ALA A 132 11.65 -51.52 -8.78
N CYS A 133 12.23 -50.55 -9.49
CA CYS A 133 13.01 -50.80 -10.70
C CYS A 133 14.24 -51.67 -10.39
N THR A 134 14.93 -51.40 -9.27
CA THR A 134 16.08 -52.22 -8.85
C THR A 134 15.65 -53.61 -8.40
N TYR A 135 14.54 -53.73 -7.66
CA TYR A 135 14.03 -55.02 -7.20
C TYR A 135 13.59 -55.93 -8.35
N LEU A 136 12.87 -55.37 -9.33
CA LEU A 136 12.46 -56.07 -10.56
C LEU A 136 13.68 -56.39 -11.45
N GLY A 137 14.59 -55.42 -11.66
CA GLY A 137 15.80 -55.63 -12.45
C GLY A 137 16.77 -56.63 -11.84
N SER A 138 16.86 -56.66 -10.51
CA SER A 138 17.70 -57.59 -9.77
C SER A 138 17.26 -59.05 -9.93
N GLN A 139 16.07 -59.33 -10.47
CA GLN A 139 15.64 -60.71 -10.78
C GLN A 139 16.55 -61.38 -11.80
N TYR A 140 17.17 -60.61 -12.70
CA TYR A 140 18.06 -61.12 -13.74
C TYR A 140 19.51 -61.34 -13.26
N VAL A 141 19.89 -60.75 -12.11
CA VAL A 141 21.26 -60.78 -11.60
C VAL A 141 21.40 -61.69 -10.38
N PHE A 142 20.42 -61.67 -9.48
CA PHE A 142 20.45 -62.43 -8.23
C PHE A 142 19.26 -63.39 -8.15
N ALA A 143 19.49 -64.65 -7.81
CA ALA A 143 18.43 -65.65 -7.62
C ALA A 143 17.74 -65.53 -6.25
N GLU A 144 18.49 -65.10 -5.23
CA GLU A 144 18.00 -64.98 -3.85
C GLU A 144 17.18 -63.71 -3.63
N THR A 145 16.03 -63.86 -2.97
CA THR A 145 15.13 -62.74 -2.63
C THR A 145 15.78 -61.74 -1.67
N ALA A 146 16.58 -62.22 -0.72
CA ALA A 146 17.30 -61.36 0.24
C ALA A 146 18.29 -60.41 -0.46
N ALA A 147 19.07 -60.92 -1.42
CA ALA A 147 20.00 -60.10 -2.20
C ALA A 147 19.29 -59.06 -3.10
N ARG A 148 18.12 -59.40 -3.63
CA ARG A 148 17.28 -58.47 -4.42
C ARG A 148 16.76 -57.31 -3.59
N VAL A 149 16.28 -57.59 -2.37
CA VAL A 149 15.82 -56.53 -1.46
C VAL A 149 17.00 -55.68 -1.01
N LEU A 150 18.13 -56.28 -0.64
CA LEU A 150 19.31 -55.55 -0.18
C LEU A 150 19.86 -54.59 -1.24
N SER A 151 19.99 -55.07 -2.49
CA SER A 151 20.43 -54.22 -3.61
C SER A 151 19.45 -53.09 -3.91
N ALA A 152 18.14 -53.37 -3.88
CA ALA A 152 17.11 -52.34 -4.06
C ALA A 152 17.14 -51.26 -2.97
N VAL A 153 17.35 -51.63 -1.71
CA VAL A 153 17.49 -50.67 -0.59
C VAL A 153 18.74 -49.80 -0.76
N ILE A 154 19.87 -50.40 -1.16
CA ILE A 154 21.12 -49.65 -1.38
C ILE A 154 20.91 -48.61 -2.49
N VAL A 155 20.38 -49.01 -3.64
CA VAL A 155 20.14 -48.10 -4.76
C VAL A 155 19.14 -47.01 -4.39
N ALA A 156 18.01 -47.36 -3.77
CA ALA A 156 17.00 -46.39 -3.33
C ALA A 156 17.58 -45.36 -2.32
N SER A 157 18.49 -45.80 -1.44
CA SER A 157 19.16 -44.92 -0.49
C SER A 157 20.07 -43.91 -1.19
N VAL A 158 20.86 -44.35 -2.18
CA VAL A 158 21.74 -43.46 -2.96
C VAL A 158 20.91 -42.45 -3.76
N VAL A 159 19.83 -42.90 -4.42
CA VAL A 159 18.94 -42.00 -5.17
C VAL A 159 18.26 -41.00 -4.24
N GLY A 160 17.80 -41.43 -3.06
CA GLY A 160 17.20 -40.54 -2.07
C GLY A 160 18.18 -39.46 -1.58
N LEU A 161 19.45 -39.81 -1.34
CA LEU A 161 20.48 -38.83 -1.00
C LEU A 161 20.78 -37.87 -2.15
N ALA A 162 20.80 -38.36 -3.39
CA ALA A 162 21.01 -37.52 -4.57
C ALA A 162 19.87 -36.52 -4.78
N GLU A 163 18.62 -36.97 -4.67
CA GLU A 163 17.44 -36.09 -4.71
C GLU A 163 17.45 -35.05 -3.60
N LEU A 164 17.76 -35.48 -2.36
CA LEU A 164 17.89 -34.57 -1.22
C LEU A 164 18.97 -33.50 -1.46
N TYR A 165 20.12 -33.91 -1.98
CA TYR A 165 21.21 -33.01 -2.33
C TYR A 165 20.79 -31.99 -3.41
N VAL A 166 20.14 -32.46 -4.47
CA VAL A 166 19.64 -31.59 -5.54
C VAL A 166 18.60 -30.60 -5.01
N MET A 167 17.69 -31.04 -4.14
CA MET A 167 16.72 -30.18 -3.48
C MET A 167 17.39 -29.09 -2.63
N VAL A 168 18.38 -29.45 -1.80
CA VAL A 168 19.14 -28.47 -1.00
C VAL A 168 19.88 -27.48 -1.90
N ARG A 169 20.53 -27.97 -2.95
CA ARG A 169 21.31 -27.10 -3.85
C ARG A 169 20.45 -26.20 -4.72
N THR A 170 19.27 -26.65 -5.13
CA THR A 170 18.31 -25.77 -5.84
C THR A 170 17.79 -24.67 -4.93
N LEU A 171 17.60 -24.95 -3.63
CA LEU A 171 17.25 -23.92 -2.64
C LEU A 171 18.38 -22.90 -2.43
N GLU A 172 19.63 -23.34 -2.37
CA GLU A 172 20.80 -22.44 -2.25
C GLU A 172 21.01 -21.60 -3.52
N GLY A 173 20.80 -22.19 -4.70
CA GLY A 173 20.97 -21.53 -5.99
C GLY A 173 19.93 -20.43 -6.26
N ASP A 174 18.69 -20.60 -5.79
CA ASP A 174 17.67 -19.54 -5.82
C ASP A 174 18.02 -18.39 -4.87
N LEU A 175 18.84 -18.64 -3.84
CA LEU A 175 19.28 -17.62 -2.89
C LEU A 175 20.44 -16.77 -3.41
N GLY A 176 21.30 -17.34 -4.25
CA GLY A 176 22.46 -16.65 -4.85
C GLY A 176 22.15 -15.80 -6.09
N LYS A 177 20.89 -15.78 -6.56
CA LYS A 177 20.44 -14.99 -7.73
C LYS A 177 19.64 -13.73 -7.37
N LEU A 178 19.58 -13.38 -6.08
CA LEU A 178 18.92 -12.19 -5.54
C LEU A 178 19.97 -11.20 -5.04
#